data_AF-A0A1V3PST6-F1
#
_entry.id   AF-A0A1V3PST6-F1
#
_cell.length_a   1.000
_cell.length_b   1.000
_cell.length_c   1.000
_cell.angle_alpha   90.00
_cell.angle_beta   90.00
_cell.angle_gamma   90.00
#
_symmetry.space_group_name_H-M   'P 1'
#
loop_
_entity.id
_entity.type
_entity.pdbx_description
1 polymer ?
#
loop_
_entity_poly.entity_id
_entity_poly.type
_entity_poly.pdbx_seq_one_letter_code
_entity_poly.pdbx_strand_id
1 'polypeptide(L)'
;MNNIEIVSDIMLAVNLINAIVVLSMQVAAYRRHHHQSFLLLSWSTVLALLATATMATPMFVPAAHAWIGSIFITGACLQFFYAVLGIWGVASLFRSYAALRQGV
;
A
#
# COMPACT_ATOMS: atom_id res chain seq x y z
N MET A 1 23.09 -11.82 -13.87
CA MET A 1 22.29 -10.92 -13.00
C MET A 1 23.11 -9.67 -12.77
N ASN A 2 22.60 -8.52 -13.19
CA ASN A 2 23.27 -7.24 -13.05
C ASN A 2 23.09 -6.72 -11.60
N ASN A 3 24.02 -5.91 -11.09
CA ASN A 3 23.93 -5.37 -9.71
C ASN A 3 22.62 -4.60 -9.47
N ILE A 4 22.09 -3.96 -10.50
CA ILE A 4 20.82 -3.21 -10.47
C ILE A 4 19.61 -4.15 -10.25
N GLU A 5 19.62 -5.33 -10.86
CA GLU A 5 18.54 -6.33 -10.72
C GLU A 5 18.52 -6.87 -9.29
N ILE A 6 19.70 -7.24 -8.76
CA ILE A 6 19.85 -7.76 -7.39
C ILE A 6 19.33 -6.76 -6.36
N VAL A 7 19.69 -5.47 -6.50
CA VAL A 7 19.21 -4.43 -5.59
C VAL A 7 17.70 -4.26 -5.69
N SER A 8 17.14 -4.28 -6.91
CA SER A 8 15.71 -4.14 -7.13
C SER A 8 14.91 -5.29 -6.51
N ASP A 9 15.38 -6.52 -6.65
CA ASP A 9 14.76 -7.71 -6.07
C ASP A 9 14.78 -7.68 -4.53
N ILE A 10 15.91 -7.28 -3.94
CA ILE A 10 16.02 -7.10 -2.49
C ILE A 10 15.04 -6.03 -2.00
N MET A 11 14.95 -4.89 -2.69
CA MET A 11 14.01 -3.83 -2.33
C MET A 11 12.56 -4.29 -2.43
N LEU A 12 12.19 -5.04 -3.46
CA LEU A 12 10.85 -5.62 -3.59
C LEU A 12 10.53 -6.60 -2.46
N ALA A 13 11.47 -7.48 -2.10
CA ALA A 13 11.29 -8.43 -1.00
C ALA A 13 11.11 -7.72 0.34
N VAL A 14 11.95 -6.71 0.63
CA VAL A 14 11.85 -5.90 1.87
C VAL A 14 10.52 -5.16 1.93
N ASN A 15 10.08 -4.55 0.82
CA ASN A 15 8.80 -3.85 0.75
C ASN A 15 7.62 -4.79 0.96
N LEU A 16 7.67 -6.01 0.41
CA LEU A 16 6.63 -7.01 0.60
C LEU A 16 6.53 -7.44 2.07
N ILE A 17 7.66 -7.73 2.71
CA ILE A 17 7.70 -8.09 4.14
C ILE A 17 7.12 -6.95 4.99
N ASN A 18 7.55 -5.72 4.74
CA ASN A 18 7.04 -4.55 5.44
C ASN A 18 5.52 -4.41 5.28
N ALA A 19 5.02 -4.52 4.05
CA ALA A 19 3.60 -4.42 3.77
C ALA A 19 2.77 -5.53 4.47
N ILE A 20 3.28 -6.76 4.53
CA ILE A 20 2.62 -7.87 5.26
C ILE A 20 2.55 -7.56 6.76
N VAL A 21 3.65 -7.08 7.35
CA VAL A 21 3.72 -6.73 8.77
C VAL A 21 2.74 -5.58 9.07
N VAL A 22 2.78 -4.52 8.28
CA VAL A 22 1.89 -3.36 8.42
C VAL A 22 0.42 -3.76 8.26
N LEU A 23 0.08 -4.56 7.25
CA LEU A 23 -1.28 -5.05 7.04
C LEU A 23 -1.75 -5.89 8.22
N SER A 24 -0.90 -6.80 8.72
CA SER A 24 -1.20 -7.64 9.88
C SER A 24 -1.47 -6.79 11.13
N MET A 25 -0.67 -5.74 11.35
CA MET A 25 -0.87 -4.80 12.44
C MET A 25 -2.19 -4.02 12.29
N GLN A 26 -2.51 -3.53 11.09
CA GLN A 26 -3.75 -2.80 10.83
C GLN A 26 -4.99 -3.69 11.02
N VAL A 27 -4.95 -4.93 10.54
CA VAL A 27 -6.02 -5.91 10.72
C VAL A 27 -6.17 -6.28 12.20
N ALA A 28 -5.07 -6.52 12.92
CA ALA A 28 -5.10 -6.79 14.35
C ALA A 28 -5.66 -5.59 15.15
N ALA A 29 -5.26 -4.37 14.80
CA ALA A 29 -5.77 -3.16 15.41
C ALA A 29 -7.27 -2.95 15.12
N TYR A 30 -7.72 -3.24 13.90
CA TYR A 30 -9.14 -3.24 13.57
C TYR A 30 -9.92 -4.25 14.42
N ARG A 31 -9.41 -5.49 14.55
CA ARG A 31 -10.04 -6.51 15.40
C ARG A 31 -10.09 -6.14 16.87
N ARG A 32 -9.12 -5.35 17.36
CA ARG A 32 -9.03 -4.97 18.77
C ARG A 32 -9.87 -3.73 19.10
N HIS A 33 -9.87 -2.74 18.21
CA HIS A 33 -10.47 -1.43 18.49
C HIS A 33 -11.72 -1.12 17.66
N HIS A 34 -12.04 -1.95 16.66
CA HIS A 34 -13.20 -1.81 15.77
C HIS A 34 -13.35 -0.42 15.09
N HIS A 35 -12.28 0.38 15.03
CA HIS A 35 -12.29 1.68 14.36
C HIS A 35 -12.13 1.52 12.85
N GLN A 36 -13.05 2.14 12.10
CA GLN A 36 -13.06 2.12 10.63
C GLN A 36 -11.78 2.70 10.00
N SER A 37 -11.06 3.58 10.71
CA SER A 37 -9.75 4.09 10.27
C SER A 37 -8.78 2.96 9.95
N PHE A 38 -8.77 1.89 10.74
CA PHE A 38 -7.88 0.74 10.50
C PHE A 38 -8.28 -0.05 9.26
N LEU A 39 -9.58 -0.16 8.93
CA LEU A 39 -10.03 -0.77 7.67
C LEU A 39 -9.58 0.05 6.45
N LEU A 40 -9.72 1.38 6.51
CA LEU A 40 -9.27 2.28 5.45
C LEU A 40 -7.76 2.14 5.21
N LEU A 41 -6.99 2.07 6.30
CA LEU A 41 -5.56 1.81 6.28
C LEU A 41 -5.22 0.42 5.69
N SER A 42 -5.96 -0.63 6.05
CA SER A 42 -5.77 -1.96 5.45
C SER A 42 -6.05 -1.98 3.95
N TRP A 43 -7.15 -1.36 3.51
CA TRP A 43 -7.47 -1.24 2.09
C TRP A 43 -6.43 -0.43 1.33
N SER A 44 -5.93 0.66 1.93
CA SER A 44 -4.80 1.42 1.37
C SER A 44 -3.57 0.53 1.19
N THR A 45 -3.22 -0.30 2.17
CA THR A 45 -2.05 -1.19 2.08
C THR A 45 -2.22 -2.24 0.98
N VAL A 46 -3.43 -2.81 0.83
CA VAL A 46 -3.75 -3.75 -0.26
C VAL A 46 -3.63 -3.09 -1.63
N LEU A 47 -4.15 -1.87 -1.81
CA LEU A 47 -4.01 -1.15 -3.08
C LEU A 47 -2.56 -0.78 -3.38
N ALA A 48 -1.76 -0.42 -2.37
CA ALA A 48 -0.33 -0.16 -2.53
C ALA A 48 0.43 -1.43 -3.00
N LEU A 49 0.09 -2.60 -2.46
CA LEU A 49 0.64 -3.87 -2.91
C LEU A 49 0.26 -4.19 -4.36
N LEU A 50 -1.01 -3.99 -4.73
CA LEU A 50 -1.47 -4.18 -6.11
C LEU A 50 -0.80 -3.21 -7.09
N ALA A 51 -0.65 -1.95 -6.71
CA ALA A 51 0.06 -0.95 -7.51
C ALA A 51 1.52 -1.36 -7.74
N THR A 52 2.20 -1.77 -6.67
CA THR A 52 3.60 -2.22 -6.72
C THR A 52 3.75 -3.45 -7.61
N ALA A 53 2.89 -4.46 -7.44
CA ALA A 53 2.90 -5.67 -8.26
C ALA A 53 2.65 -5.36 -9.74
N THR A 54 1.69 -4.48 -10.03
CA THR A 54 1.37 -4.04 -11.39
C THR A 54 2.58 -3.35 -12.03
N MET A 55 3.20 -2.39 -11.33
CA MET A 55 4.35 -1.64 -11.85
C MET A 55 5.63 -2.49 -11.94
N ALA A 56 5.77 -3.52 -11.11
CA ALA A 56 6.90 -4.46 -11.16
C ALA A 56 6.74 -5.53 -12.26
N THR A 57 5.54 -5.71 -12.82
CA THR A 57 5.25 -6.74 -13.84
C THR A 57 6.21 -6.70 -15.05
N PRO A 58 6.56 -5.52 -15.63
CA PRO A 58 7.49 -5.43 -16.76
C PRO A 58 8.92 -5.89 -16.44
N MET A 59 9.29 -5.98 -15.16
CA MET A 59 10.62 -6.46 -14.74
C MET A 59 10.72 -8.00 -14.82
N PHE A 60 9.60 -8.71 -14.69
CA PHE A 60 9.55 -10.17 -14.68
C PHE A 60 9.03 -10.76 -15.99
N VAL A 61 8.19 -10.03 -16.71
CA VAL A 61 7.62 -10.44 -17.98
C VAL A 61 7.99 -9.40 -19.03
N PRO A 62 8.75 -9.78 -20.08
CA PRO A 62 9.01 -8.91 -21.21
C PRO A 62 7.68 -8.56 -21.89
N ALA A 63 7.10 -7.42 -21.52
CA ALA A 63 5.86 -6.96 -22.10
C ALA A 63 6.14 -6.41 -23.50
N ALA A 64 5.34 -6.81 -24.48
CA ALA A 64 5.30 -6.10 -25.75
C ALA A 64 5.02 -4.61 -25.47
N HIS A 65 5.75 -3.70 -26.13
CA HIS A 65 5.69 -2.26 -25.91
C HIS A 65 4.25 -1.69 -25.86
N ALA A 66 3.31 -2.34 -26.54
CA ALA A 66 1.89 -1.97 -26.58
C ALA A 66 1.17 -2.01 -25.21
N TRP A 67 1.66 -2.78 -24.22
CA TRP A 67 0.95 -2.98 -22.94
C TRP A 67 1.57 -2.19 -21.78
N ILE A 68 2.79 -1.68 -21.97
CA ILE A 68 3.56 -0.96 -20.93
C ILE A 68 2.80 0.29 -20.48
N GLY A 69 2.26 1.07 -21.41
CA GLY A 69 1.48 2.27 -21.08
C GLY A 69 0.26 1.97 -20.21
N SER A 70 -0.51 0.93 -20.56
CA SER A 70 -1.69 0.50 -19.78
C SER A 70 -1.33 0.04 -18.37
N ILE A 71 -0.21 -0.66 -18.20
CA ILE A 71 0.31 -1.10 -16.90
C ILE A 71 0.64 0.12 -16.03
N PHE A 72 1.35 1.11 -16.57
CA PHE A 72 1.69 2.33 -15.83
C PHE A 72 0.46 3.17 -15.46
N ILE A 73 -0.51 3.32 -16.36
CA ILE A 73 -1.77 4.05 -16.07
C ILE A 73 -2.54 3.33 -14.96
N THR A 74 -2.66 2.01 -15.03
CA THR A 74 -3.36 1.21 -14.02
C THR A 74 -2.65 1.31 -12.67
N GLY A 75 -1.32 1.18 -12.66
CA GLY A 75 -0.50 1.36 -11.46
C GLY A 75 -0.64 2.75 -10.85
N ALA A 76 -0.64 3.81 -11.68
CA ALA A 76 -0.84 5.18 -11.24
C ALA A 76 -2.24 5.42 -10.64
N CYS A 77 -3.29 4.82 -11.21
CA CYS A 77 -4.64 4.88 -10.66
C CYS A 77 -4.71 4.20 -9.28
N LEU A 78 -4.16 2.99 -9.16
CA LEU A 78 -4.06 2.28 -7.87
C LEU A 78 -3.25 3.10 -6.85
N GLN A 79 -2.18 3.76 -7.31
CA GLN A 79 -1.36 4.64 -6.50
C GLN A 79 -2.13 5.84 -5.95
N PHE A 80 -2.93 6.48 -6.80
CA PHE A 80 -3.80 7.57 -6.41
C PHE A 80 -4.82 7.12 -5.35
N PHE A 81 -5.51 5.99 -5.58
CA PHE A 81 -6.51 5.50 -4.64
C PHE A 81 -5.90 5.08 -3.30
N TYR A 82 -4.72 4.42 -3.29
CA TYR A 82 -4.06 4.12 -2.02
C TYR A 82 -3.70 5.42 -1.30
N ALA A 83 -3.17 6.43 -2.00
CA ALA A 83 -2.75 7.68 -1.36
C ALA A 83 -3.94 8.38 -0.68
N VAL A 84 -5.07 8.46 -1.37
CA VAL A 84 -6.31 9.05 -0.83
C VAL A 84 -6.81 8.26 0.38
N LEU A 85 -6.90 6.93 0.29
CA LEU A 85 -7.37 6.10 1.41
C LEU A 85 -6.41 6.12 2.60
N GLY A 86 -5.10 6.14 2.34
CA GLY A 86 -4.07 6.23 3.38
C GLY A 86 -4.13 7.56 4.13
N ILE A 87 -4.19 8.68 3.40
CA ILE A 87 -4.34 10.02 3.99
C ILE A 87 -5.63 10.10 4.81
N TRP A 88 -6.75 9.61 4.26
CA TRP A 88 -8.03 9.64 4.97
C TRP A 88 -8.02 8.74 6.20
N GLY A 89 -7.50 7.51 6.10
CA GLY A 89 -7.37 6.59 7.22
C GLY A 89 -6.54 7.19 8.36
N VAL A 90 -5.42 7.83 8.05
CA VAL A 90 -4.57 8.53 9.03
C VAL A 90 -5.28 9.74 9.62
N ALA A 91 -5.90 10.59 8.81
CA ALA A 91 -6.64 11.76 9.29
C ALA A 91 -7.81 11.38 10.21
N SER A 92 -8.53 10.31 9.88
CA SER A 92 -9.61 9.75 10.69
C SER A 92 -9.09 9.21 12.03
N LEU A 93 -7.91 8.58 12.03
CA LEU A 93 -7.25 8.10 13.23
C LEU A 93 -6.89 9.27 14.17
N PHE A 94 -6.22 10.30 13.65
CA PHE A 94 -5.87 11.49 14.44
C PHE A 94 -7.09 12.21 14.98
N ARG A 95 -8.16 12.35 14.18
CA ARG A 95 -9.41 12.96 14.64
C ARG A 95 -10.04 12.19 15.80
N SER A 96 -10.02 10.86 15.73
CA SER A 96 -10.54 9.99 16.79
C SER A 96 -9.72 10.13 18.09
N TYR A 97 -8.39 10.15 17.99
CA TYR A 97 -7.52 10.37 19.15
C TYR A 97 -7.65 11.79 19.74
N ALA A 98 -7.81 12.81 18.90
CA ALA A 98 -8.02 14.18 19.35
C ALA A 98 -9.33 14.32 20.12
N ALA A 99 -10.42 13.68 19.66
CA ALA A 99 -11.70 13.65 20.36
C ALA A 99 -11.60 12.97 21.74
N LEU A 100 -10.86 11.86 21.83
CA LEU A 100 -10.60 11.18 23.10
C LEU A 100 -9.80 12.05 24.08
N ARG A 101 -8.88 12.87 23.58
CA ARG A 101 -8.06 13.77 24.41
C ARG A 101 -8.82 14.98 24.95
N GLN A 102 -9.88 15.42 24.28
CA GLN A 102 -10.72 16.55 24.72
C GLN A 102 -11.83 16.14 25.69
N GLY A 103 -12.10 14.84 25.84
CA GLY A 103 -13.12 14.28 26.74
C GLY A 103 -12.59 13.76 28.08
N VAL A 104 -11.33 14.03 28.40
CA VAL A 104 -10.68 13.80 29.71
C VAL A 104 -10.30 15.15 30.29
#